data_AF-A0A662PVD6-F1
#
_entry.id   AF-A0A662PVD6-F1
#
_cell.length_a   1.000
_cell.length_b   1.000
_cell.length_c   1.000
_cell.angle_alpha   90.00
_cell.angle_beta   90.00
_cell.angle_gamma   90.00
#
_symmetry.space_group_name_H-M   'P 1'
#
loop_
_entity.id
_entity.type
_entity.pdbx_description
1 polymer ?
#
loop_
_entity_poly.entity_id
_entity_poly.type
_entity_poly.pdbx_seq_one_letter_code
_entity_poly.pdbx_strand_id
1 'polypeptide(L)'
;REGKLPKSFAKYYGEDPEKFFSFLSELKEVVGDLSKIPWGALGLYGYMERIRVGLQQLLAGMRKFKLHLASRKDIFALTERAARVTGVPLAEESEAEEMEKIILED
;
A
#
# COMPACT_ATOMS: atom_id res chain seq x y z
N ARG A 1 9.57 29.31 -9.67
CA ARG A 1 8.21 28.87 -10.10
C ARG A 1 7.40 28.72 -8.81
N GLU A 2 6.79 29.80 -8.34
CA GLU A 2 6.10 29.79 -7.04
C GLU A 2 4.63 29.40 -7.21
N GLY A 3 4.16 28.47 -6.38
CA GLY A 3 2.75 28.15 -6.16
C GLY A 3 1.97 27.52 -7.32
N LYS A 4 2.54 27.37 -8.52
CA LYS A 4 1.82 26.85 -9.69
C LYS A 4 2.12 25.37 -9.94
N LEU A 5 1.06 24.58 -10.05
CA LEU A 5 1.12 23.19 -10.47
C LEU A 5 1.68 23.07 -11.91
N PRO A 6 2.31 21.94 -12.28
CA PRO A 6 2.71 21.69 -13.65
C PRO A 6 1.51 21.81 -14.60
N LYS A 7 1.68 22.51 -15.74
CA LYS A 7 0.58 22.74 -16.70
C LYS A 7 -0.09 21.44 -17.18
N SER A 8 0.69 20.38 -17.36
CA SER A 8 0.18 19.06 -17.70
C SER A 8 -0.76 18.53 -16.61
N PHE A 9 -0.34 18.60 -15.35
CA PHE A 9 -1.15 18.15 -14.21
C PHE A 9 -2.44 18.96 -14.08
N ALA A 10 -2.34 20.29 -14.11
CA ALA A 10 -3.49 21.19 -14.01
C ALA A 10 -4.53 20.95 -15.11
N LYS A 11 -4.09 20.59 -16.33
CA LYS A 11 -4.98 20.24 -17.44
C LYS A 11 -5.83 18.99 -17.17
N TYR A 12 -5.26 17.97 -16.52
CA TYR A 12 -5.94 16.69 -16.30
C TYR A 12 -6.72 16.64 -14.99
N TYR A 13 -6.20 17.28 -13.94
CA TYR A 13 -6.70 17.14 -12.57
C TYR A 13 -7.23 18.45 -11.97
N GLY A 14 -7.07 19.57 -12.68
CA GLY A 14 -7.42 20.90 -12.20
C GLY A 14 -6.36 21.51 -11.28
N GLU A 15 -6.66 22.71 -10.79
CA GLU A 15 -5.78 23.47 -9.88
C GLU A 15 -6.27 23.46 -8.43
N ASP A 16 -7.46 22.90 -8.19
CA ASP A 16 -8.13 22.88 -6.89
C ASP A 16 -7.73 21.63 -6.09
N PRO A 17 -7.02 21.77 -4.95
CA PRO A 17 -6.62 20.63 -4.11
C PRO A 17 -7.78 19.77 -3.62
N GLU A 18 -8.97 20.35 -3.43
CA GLU A 18 -10.16 19.59 -3.03
C GLU A 18 -10.64 18.63 -4.11
N LYS A 19 -10.27 18.86 -5.38
CA LYS A 19 -10.68 18.00 -6.50
C LYS A 19 -9.77 16.81 -6.73
N PHE A 20 -8.50 16.89 -6.33
CA PHE A 20 -7.54 15.81 -6.57
C PHE A 20 -7.06 15.09 -5.31
N PHE A 21 -7.32 15.62 -4.11
CA PHE A 21 -7.13 14.88 -2.86
C PHE A 21 -8.44 14.33 -2.32
N SER A 22 -8.71 13.06 -2.57
CA SER A 22 -9.95 12.39 -2.15
C SER A 22 -10.12 12.26 -0.63
N PHE A 23 -9.02 12.30 0.14
CA PHE A 23 -9.03 12.09 1.59
C PHE A 23 -9.28 13.36 2.42
N LEU A 24 -9.33 14.55 1.80
CA LEU A 24 -9.40 15.81 2.54
C LEU A 24 -10.66 15.93 3.39
N SER A 25 -11.81 15.48 2.88
CA SER A 25 -13.08 15.52 3.61
C SER A 25 -13.02 14.71 4.90
N GLU A 26 -12.57 13.45 4.81
CA GLU A 26 -12.39 12.57 5.97
C GLU A 26 -11.35 13.11 6.95
N LEU A 27 -10.22 13.62 6.42
CA LEU A 27 -9.16 14.17 7.26
C LEU A 27 -9.62 15.42 8.01
N LYS A 28 -10.48 16.25 7.41
CA LYS A 28 -11.07 17.44 8.02
C LYS A 28 -12.00 17.09 9.19
N GLU A 29 -12.68 15.94 9.15
CA GLU A 29 -13.48 15.46 10.27
C GLU A 29 -12.62 15.05 11.47
N VAL A 30 -11.43 14.49 11.21
CA VAL A 30 -10.52 14.02 12.27
C VAL A 30 -9.65 15.12 12.85
N VAL A 31 -9.10 15.99 11.99
CA VAL A 31 -8.09 17.00 12.36
C VAL A 31 -8.71 18.39 12.50
N GLY A 32 -9.87 18.63 11.90
CA GLY A 32 -10.51 19.95 11.87
C GLY A 32 -9.91 20.84 10.78
N ASP A 33 -9.44 22.03 11.16
CA ASP A 33 -8.95 23.03 10.23
C ASP A 33 -7.61 22.63 9.58
N LEU A 34 -7.66 22.26 8.30
CA LEU A 34 -6.50 21.87 7.50
C LEU A 34 -5.69 23.06 6.95
N SER A 35 -6.17 24.31 7.09
CA SER A 35 -5.51 25.48 6.50
C SER A 35 -4.10 25.74 7.04
N LYS A 36 -3.81 25.24 8.24
CA LYS A 36 -2.51 25.35 8.91
C LYS A 36 -1.51 24.28 8.46
N ILE A 37 -1.95 23.27 7.70
CA ILE A 37 -1.13 22.14 7.29
C ILE A 37 -0.54 22.41 5.90
N PRO A 38 0.78 22.32 5.71
CA PRO A 38 1.39 22.47 4.39
C PRO A 38 0.87 21.43 3.39
N TRP A 39 0.59 21.84 2.15
CA TRP A 39 0.13 20.94 1.08
C TRP A 39 1.06 19.76 0.82
N GLY A 40 2.37 19.93 1.01
CA GLY A 40 3.33 18.83 0.89
C GLY A 40 3.12 17.73 1.94
N ALA A 41 2.73 18.10 3.16
CA ALA A 41 2.41 17.14 4.22
C ALA A 41 1.09 16.40 3.92
N LEU A 42 0.09 17.11 3.39
CA LEU A 42 -1.15 16.48 2.90
C LEU A 42 -0.86 15.52 1.74
N GLY A 43 0.04 15.88 0.83
CA GLY A 43 0.50 14.98 -0.23
C GLY A 43 1.15 13.69 0.31
N LEU A 44 2.00 13.81 1.34
CA LEU A 44 2.59 12.65 2.01
C LEU A 44 1.52 11.79 2.71
N TYR A 45 0.56 12.43 3.38
CA TYR A 45 -0.57 11.72 3.98
C TYR A 45 -1.35 10.92 2.93
N GLY A 46 -1.66 11.52 1.78
CA GLY A 46 -2.31 10.81 0.67
C GLY A 46 -1.50 9.62 0.15
N TYR A 47 -0.17 9.72 0.15
CA TYR A 47 0.68 8.58 -0.20
C TYR A 47 0.60 7.45 0.84
N MET A 48 0.59 7.79 2.13
CA MET A 48 0.40 6.82 3.21
C MET A 48 -0.98 6.18 3.16
N GLU A 49 -2.00 6.93 2.78
CA GLU A 49 -3.35 6.44 2.58
C GLU A 49 -3.42 5.39 1.46
N ARG A 50 -2.69 5.61 0.37
CA ARG A 50 -2.52 4.60 -0.68
C ARG A 50 -1.84 3.33 -0.18
N ILE A 51 -0.82 3.45 0.67
CA ILE A 51 -0.16 2.28 1.31
C ILE A 51 -1.15 1.55 2.21
N ARG A 52 -1.93 2.28 3.01
CA ARG A 52 -2.97 1.72 3.90
C ARG A 52 -3.95 0.86 3.12
N VAL A 53 -4.50 1.38 2.02
CA VAL A 53 -5.46 0.65 1.16
C VAL A 53 -4.81 -0.57 0.51
N GLY A 54 -3.59 -0.43 -0.04
CA GLY A 54 -2.87 -1.55 -0.64
C GLY A 54 -2.58 -2.68 0.35
N LEU A 55 -2.22 -2.33 1.59
CA LEU A 55 -2.02 -3.30 2.65
C LEU A 55 -3.32 -3.98 3.06
N GLN A 56 -4.44 -3.25 3.13
CA GLN A 56 -5.75 -3.84 3.38
C GLN A 56 -6.15 -4.84 2.28
N GLN A 57 -5.87 -4.54 1.02
CA GLN A 57 -6.11 -5.46 -0.10
C GLN A 57 -5.26 -6.73 0.02
N LEU A 58 -3.98 -6.59 0.38
CA LEU A 58 -3.08 -7.73 0.62
C LEU A 58 -3.59 -8.60 1.78
N LEU A 59 -3.93 -7.98 2.92
CA LEU A 59 -4.51 -8.65 4.09
C LEU A 59 -5.81 -9.39 3.77
N ALA A 60 -6.68 -8.77 2.97
CA ALA A 60 -7.92 -9.39 2.51
C ALA A 60 -7.64 -10.62 1.61
N GLY A 61 -6.66 -10.51 0.70
CA GLY A 61 -6.24 -11.63 -0.16
C GLY A 61 -5.74 -12.84 0.64
N MET A 62 -5.03 -12.60 1.74
CA MET A 62 -4.54 -13.64 2.66
C MET A 62 -5.59 -14.05 3.72
N ARG A 63 -6.79 -13.45 3.70
CA ARG A 63 -7.87 -13.62 4.71
C ARG A 63 -7.42 -13.34 6.15
N LYS A 64 -6.49 -12.40 6.33
CA LYS A 64 -5.88 -12.02 7.62
C LYS A 64 -6.16 -10.55 7.93
N PHE A 65 -7.26 -10.25 8.61
CA PHE A 65 -7.74 -8.87 8.81
C PHE A 65 -7.00 -8.06 9.90
N LYS A 66 -6.00 -8.64 10.56
CA LYS A 66 -5.18 -7.96 11.56
C LYS A 66 -3.71 -8.04 11.16
N LEU A 67 -2.98 -6.93 11.31
CA LEU A 67 -1.58 -6.83 10.87
C LEU A 67 -0.67 -7.89 11.49
N HIS A 68 -0.84 -8.21 12.78
CA HIS A 68 -0.02 -9.20 13.48
C HIS A 68 -0.26 -10.65 13.02
N LEU A 69 -1.32 -10.91 12.23
CA LEU A 69 -1.57 -12.22 11.66
C LEU A 69 -0.81 -12.43 10.35
N ALA A 70 -0.43 -11.34 9.68
CA ALA A 70 0.36 -11.39 8.46
C ALA A 70 1.83 -11.68 8.78
N SER A 71 2.44 -12.51 7.95
CA SER A 71 3.79 -12.99 8.10
C SER A 71 4.47 -13.08 6.73
N ARG A 72 5.81 -13.22 6.72
CA ARG A 72 6.55 -13.43 5.48
C ARG A 72 6.23 -14.77 4.79
N LYS A 73 5.58 -15.71 5.49
CA LYS A 73 5.11 -16.97 4.91
C LYS A 73 3.86 -16.79 4.04
N ASP A 74 3.17 -15.65 4.14
CA ASP A 74 1.95 -15.37 3.39
C ASP A 74 2.21 -14.72 2.02
N ILE A 75 3.49 -14.52 1.67
CA ILE A 75 3.92 -13.91 0.41
C ILE A 75 5.01 -14.78 -0.23
N PHE A 76 5.09 -14.74 -1.56
CA PHE A 76 6.16 -15.35 -2.34
C PHE A 76 6.76 -14.32 -3.30
N ALA A 77 8.01 -14.54 -3.72
CA ALA A 77 8.70 -13.72 -4.69
C ALA A 77 8.28 -14.12 -6.11
N LEU A 78 8.11 -13.12 -6.99
CA LEU A 78 7.81 -13.35 -8.42
C LEU A 78 9.07 -13.46 -9.29
N THR A 79 10.25 -13.23 -8.72
CA THR A 79 11.53 -13.29 -9.45
C THR A 79 12.62 -13.83 -8.55
N GLU A 80 13.57 -14.56 -9.14
CA GLU A 80 14.76 -15.04 -8.43
C GLU A 80 15.56 -13.91 -7.78
N ARG A 81 15.61 -12.73 -8.43
CA ARG A 81 16.30 -11.56 -7.85
C ARG A 81 15.62 -11.10 -6.57
N ALA A 82 14.29 -11.01 -6.57
CA ALA A 82 13.54 -10.66 -5.37
C ALA A 82 13.73 -11.71 -4.28
N ALA A 83 13.68 -13.00 -4.64
CA ALA A 83 13.92 -14.08 -3.70
C ALA A 83 15.31 -13.98 -3.05
N ARG A 84 16.36 -13.80 -3.86
CA ARG A 84 17.75 -13.66 -3.39
C ARG A 84 17.97 -12.46 -2.48
N VAL A 85 17.35 -11.32 -2.77
CA VAL A 85 17.54 -10.07 -2.00
C VAL A 85 16.69 -10.05 -0.73
N THR A 86 15.49 -10.63 -0.78
CA THR A 86 14.52 -10.53 0.32
C THR A 86 14.48 -11.78 1.21
N GLY A 87 15.03 -12.91 0.76
CA GLY A 87 14.88 -14.20 1.41
C GLY A 87 13.44 -14.74 1.42
N VAL A 88 12.55 -14.16 0.61
CA VAL A 88 11.19 -14.70 0.40
C VAL A 88 11.28 -15.77 -0.70
N PRO A 89 10.74 -16.98 -0.48
CA PRO A 89 10.83 -18.07 -1.45
C PRO A 89 10.09 -17.75 -2.76
N LEU A 90 10.44 -18.45 -3.84
CA LEU A 90 9.63 -18.46 -5.06
C LEU A 90 8.31 -19.20 -4.83
N ALA A 91 7.37 -19.07 -5.77
CA ALA A 91 6.04 -19.68 -5.64
C ALA A 91 6.13 -21.21 -5.55
N GLU A 92 7.03 -21.81 -6.32
CA GLU A 92 7.28 -23.26 -6.38
C GLU A 92 8.01 -23.82 -5.14
N GLU A 93 8.68 -22.95 -4.38
CA GLU A 93 9.36 -23.31 -3.13
C GLU A 93 8.46 -23.05 -1.92
N SER A 94 7.44 -22.21 -2.08
CA SER A 94 6.50 -21.85 -1.03
C SER A 94 5.66 -23.07 -0.65
N GLU A 95 5.58 -23.35 0.66
CA GLU A 95 4.78 -24.45 1.23
C GLU A 95 5.17 -25.88 0.79
N ALA A 96 6.29 -26.06 0.07
CA ALA A 96 6.73 -27.38 -0.40
C ALA A 96 6.90 -28.40 0.74
N GLU A 97 7.52 -28.01 1.85
CA GLU A 97 7.70 -28.87 3.04
C GLU A 97 6.37 -29.30 3.68
N GLU A 98 5.38 -28.39 3.73
CA GLU A 98 4.07 -28.71 4.29
C GLU A 98 3.29 -29.64 3.34
N MET A 99 3.44 -29.43 2.03
CA MET A 99 2.82 -30.29 1.02
C MET A 99 3.41 -31.71 1.05
N GLU A 100 4.73 -31.85 1.21
CA GLU A 100 5.40 -33.14 1.34
C GLU A 100 4.94 -33.90 2.59
N LYS A 101 4.78 -33.23 3.74
CA LYS A 101 4.26 -33.87 4.96
C LYS A 101 2.87 -34.47 4.74
N ILE A 102 1.97 -33.73 4.09
CA ILE A 102 0.62 -34.23 3.79
C ILE A 102 0.66 -35.49 2.92
N ILE A 103 1.59 -35.56 1.96
CA ILE A 103 1.72 -36.71 1.04
C ILE A 103 2.38 -37.92 1.72
N LEU A 104 3.31 -37.70 2.65
CA LEU A 104 4.12 -38.76 3.27
C LEU A 104 3.56 -39.29 4.60
N GLU A 105 2.65 -38.56 5.24
CA GLU A 105 1.98 -38.98 6.48
C GLU A 105 0.69 -39.81 6.25
N ASP A 106 0.32 -40.08 5.00
CA ASP A 106 -0.69 -41.07 4.56
C ASP A 106 -0.05 -42.41 4.10
#